data_AF-A0A5J4Q259-F1
#
_entry.id   AF-A0A5J4Q259-F1
#
_cell.length_a   1.000
_cell.length_b   1.000
_cell.length_c   1.000
_cell.angle_alpha   90.00
_cell.angle_beta   90.00
_cell.angle_gamma   90.00
#
_symmetry.space_group_name_H-M   'P 1'
#
loop_
_entity.id
_entity.type
_entity.pdbx_description
1 polymer ?
#
loop_
_entity_poly.entity_id
_entity_poly.type
_entity_poly.pdbx_seq_one_letter_code
_entity_poly.pdbx_strand_id
1 'polypeptide(L)'
;FQKKYQEFLQVMDSLPQNISERRQKELQDMSQRSQQFQQDAQETMQQKQQELMTPIYQKLDNAIKVVGEAQGVIYIFDLSRTAIPYINTNQSVDVTLLVKTELGIKN
;
A
#
# COMPACT_ATOMS: atom_id res chain seq x y z
N PHE A 1 -14.69 22.18 -1.48
CA PHE A 1 -14.97 22.74 -0.15
C PHE A 1 -14.34 24.13 0.01
N GLN A 2 -13.00 24.26 0.02
CA GLN A 2 -12.27 25.54 0.23
C GLN A 2 -12.82 26.74 -0.54
N LYS A 3 -12.98 26.61 -1.87
CA LYS A 3 -13.50 27.69 -2.73
C LYS A 3 -14.93 28.13 -2.34
N LYS A 4 -15.85 27.17 -2.18
CA LYS A 4 -17.24 27.45 -1.75
C LYS A 4 -17.31 28.04 -0.34
N TYR A 5 -16.42 27.63 0.55
CA TYR A 5 -16.34 28.18 1.91
C TYR A 5 -15.90 29.65 1.87
N GLN A 6 -14.86 29.99 1.09
CA GLN A 6 -14.40 31.38 0.92
C GLN A 6 -15.46 32.27 0.25
N GLU A 7 -16.13 31.76 -0.80
CA GLU A 7 -17.23 32.46 -1.46
C GLU A 7 -18.39 32.73 -0.50
N PHE A 8 -18.70 31.80 0.41
CA PHE A 8 -19.73 31.99 1.42
C PHE A 8 -19.36 33.09 2.43
N LEU A 9 -18.13 33.09 2.96
CA LEU A 9 -17.66 34.11 3.91
C LEU A 9 -17.74 35.53 3.36
N GLN A 10 -17.52 35.72 2.06
CA GLN A 10 -17.57 37.04 1.42
C GLN A 10 -18.97 37.63 1.30
N VAL A 11 -20.00 36.79 1.23
CA VAL A 11 -21.39 37.23 0.99
C VAL A 11 -22.31 36.97 2.18
N MET A 12 -21.82 36.31 3.24
CA MET A 12 -22.60 35.81 4.38
C MET A 12 -23.52 36.90 4.98
N ASP A 13 -22.99 38.09 5.20
CA ASP A 13 -23.72 39.22 5.83
C ASP A 13 -24.79 39.84 4.92
N SER A 14 -24.71 39.58 3.61
CA SER A 14 -25.65 40.10 2.60
C SER A 14 -26.75 39.10 2.23
N LEU A 15 -26.66 37.85 2.69
CA LEU A 15 -27.61 36.80 2.34
C LEU A 15 -28.83 36.80 3.29
N PRO A 16 -30.05 36.57 2.77
CA PRO A 16 -31.20 36.23 3.60
C PRO A 16 -30.92 35.01 4.48
N GLN A 17 -31.44 35.00 5.70
CA GLN A 17 -31.15 34.00 6.72
C GLN A 17 -31.35 32.56 6.22
N ASN A 18 -32.46 32.27 5.54
CA ASN A 18 -32.77 30.95 4.99
C ASN A 18 -31.75 30.47 3.93
N ILE A 19 -31.16 31.39 3.15
CA ILE A 19 -30.11 31.07 2.18
C ILE A 19 -28.79 30.85 2.89
N SER A 20 -28.49 31.64 3.92
CA SER A 20 -27.29 31.49 4.74
C SER A 20 -27.26 30.14 5.44
N GLU A 21 -28.34 29.76 6.13
CA GLU A 21 -28.49 28.48 6.82
C GLU A 21 -28.33 27.29 5.87
N ARG A 22 -28.95 27.35 4.68
CA ARG A 22 -28.83 26.28 3.67
C ARG A 22 -27.39 26.14 3.17
N ARG A 23 -26.69 27.24 2.91
CA ARG A 23 -25.28 27.21 2.47
C ARG A 23 -24.35 26.71 3.57
N GLN A 24 -24.60 27.08 4.83
CA GLN A 24 -23.85 26.58 5.97
C GLN A 24 -24.01 25.06 6.09
N LYS A 25 -25.23 24.54 5.96
CA LYS A 25 -25.50 23.09 5.95
C LYS A 25 -24.80 22.38 4.80
N GLU A 26 -24.87 22.92 3.59
CA GLU A 26 -24.18 22.35 2.42
C GLU A 26 -22.66 22.29 2.66
N LEU A 27 -22.07 23.34 3.25
CA LEU A 27 -20.65 23.36 3.58
C LEU A 27 -20.30 22.33 4.66
N GLN A 28 -21.11 22.19 5.71
CA GLN A 28 -20.93 21.15 6.72
C GLN A 28 -20.96 19.75 6.11
N ASP A 29 -21.99 19.45 5.30
CA ASP A 29 -22.13 18.17 4.61
C ASP A 29 -20.94 17.89 3.67
N MET A 30 -20.48 18.91 2.94
CA MET A 30 -19.29 18.81 2.09
C MET A 30 -18.01 18.57 2.89
N SER A 31 -17.85 19.20 4.06
CA SER A 31 -16.69 18.99 4.93
C SER A 31 -16.66 17.56 5.44
N GLN A 32 -17.79 17.06 5.94
CA GLN A 32 -17.92 15.69 6.43
C GLN A 32 -17.63 14.67 5.34
N ARG A 33 -18.21 14.83 4.15
CA ARG A 33 -17.93 13.95 3.00
C ARG A 33 -16.47 14.02 2.55
N SER A 34 -15.84 15.18 2.62
CA SER A 34 -14.42 15.33 2.28
C SER A 34 -13.53 14.58 3.28
N GLN A 35 -13.84 14.65 4.57
CA GLN A 35 -13.10 13.92 5.60
C GLN A 35 -13.27 12.41 5.44
N GLN A 36 -14.51 11.95 5.22
CA GLN A 36 -14.80 10.53 4.98
C GLN A 36 -14.06 10.03 3.74
N PHE A 37 -14.14 10.76 2.62
CA PHE A 37 -13.45 10.38 1.38
C PHE A 37 -11.93 10.27 1.57
N GLN A 38 -11.31 11.17 2.36
CA GLN A 38 -9.88 11.11 2.64
C GLN A 38 -9.52 9.86 3.45
N GLN A 39 -10.33 9.48 4.43
CA GLN A 39 -10.16 8.25 5.22
C GLN A 39 -10.32 7.00 4.34
N ASP A 40 -11.43 6.93 3.59
CA ASP A 40 -11.73 5.81 2.69
C ASP A 40 -10.64 5.64 1.62
N ALA A 41 -10.13 6.74 1.07
CA ALA A 41 -9.06 6.70 0.07
C ALA A 41 -7.75 6.15 0.65
N GLN A 42 -7.40 6.50 1.89
CA GLN A 42 -6.22 5.96 2.56
C GLN A 42 -6.37 4.46 2.83
N GLU A 43 -7.52 4.03 3.34
CA GLU A 43 -7.81 2.61 3.58
C GLU A 43 -7.79 1.82 2.27
N THR A 44 -8.49 2.31 1.24
CA THR A 44 -8.54 1.68 -0.08
C THR A 44 -7.15 1.55 -0.69
N MET A 45 -6.29 2.57 -0.54
CA MET A 45 -4.91 2.52 -1.03
C MET A 45 -4.09 1.43 -0.32
N GLN A 46 -4.19 1.33 1.00
CA GLN A 46 -3.50 0.30 1.78
C GLN A 46 -3.99 -1.10 1.39
N GLN A 47 -5.32 -1.28 1.28
CA GLN A 47 -5.91 -2.54 0.85
C GLN A 47 -5.45 -2.92 -0.56
N LYS A 48 -5.45 -1.98 -1.51
CA LYS A 48 -5.01 -2.24 -2.88
C LYS A 48 -3.53 -2.59 -2.94
N GLN A 49 -2.69 -1.93 -2.14
CA GLN A 49 -1.27 -2.28 -2.04
C GLN A 49 -1.10 -3.72 -1.53
N GLN A 50 -1.84 -4.12 -0.50
CA GLN A 50 -1.80 -5.48 0.02
C GLN A 50 -2.30 -6.52 -1.00
N GLU A 51 -3.42 -6.23 -1.67
CA GLU A 51 -4.01 -7.09 -2.71
C GLU A 51 -3.03 -7.31 -3.87
N LEU A 52 -2.33 -6.26 -4.30
CA LEU A 52 -1.34 -6.36 -5.37
C LEU A 52 -0.04 -7.05 -4.92
N MET A 53 0.35 -6.91 -3.65
CA MET A 53 1.57 -7.54 -3.12
C MET A 53 1.41 -9.02 -2.79
N THR A 54 0.22 -9.43 -2.37
CA THR A 54 -0.10 -10.84 -2.04
C THR A 54 0.31 -11.83 -3.15
N PRO A 55 -0.08 -11.66 -4.43
CA PRO A 55 0.31 -12.58 -5.49
C PRO A 55 1.81 -12.53 -5.79
N ILE A 56 2.49 -11.41 -5.50
CA ILE A 56 3.95 -11.29 -5.68
C ILE A 56 4.67 -12.12 -4.62
N TYR A 57 4.24 -12.06 -3.35
CA TYR A 57 4.78 -12.93 -2.30
C TYR A 57 4.51 -14.40 -2.58
N GLN A 58 3.30 -14.76 -3.03
CA GLN A 58 2.98 -16.14 -3.40
C GLN A 58 3.87 -16.67 -4.53
N LYS A 59 4.13 -15.85 -5.55
CA LYS A 59 5.07 -16.23 -6.64
C LYS A 59 6.48 -16.42 -6.11
N LEU A 60 6.95 -15.52 -5.24
CA LEU A 60 8.27 -15.62 -4.61
C LEU A 60 8.38 -16.89 -3.75
N ASP A 61 7.40 -17.17 -2.91
CA ASP A 61 7.38 -18.36 -2.05
C ASP A 61 7.39 -19.65 -2.86
N ASN A 62 6.60 -19.70 -3.94
CA ASN A 62 6.60 -20.83 -4.86
C ASN A 62 7.97 -21.01 -5.55
N ALA A 63 8.58 -19.92 -6.02
CA ALA A 63 9.90 -19.97 -6.65
C ALA A 63 10.99 -20.43 -5.68
N ILE A 64 10.97 -19.94 -4.43
CA ILE A 64 11.88 -20.37 -3.36
C ILE A 64 11.70 -21.88 -3.11
N LYS A 65 10.45 -22.36 -3.05
CA LYS A 65 10.16 -23.78 -2.83
C LYS A 65 10.67 -24.66 -3.98
N VAL A 66 10.37 -24.30 -5.23
CA VAL A 66 10.84 -25.03 -6.42
C VAL A 66 12.37 -25.11 -6.44
N VAL A 67 13.05 -23.98 -6.20
CA VAL A 67 14.51 -23.95 -6.14
C VAL A 67 15.04 -24.76 -4.96
N GLY A 68 14.40 -24.68 -3.79
CA GLY A 68 14.79 -25.43 -2.61
C GLY A 68 14.74 -26.95 -2.83
N GLU A 69 13.65 -27.43 -3.41
CA GLU A 69 13.46 -28.84 -3.80
C GLU A 69 14.49 -29.26 -4.85
N ALA A 70 14.72 -28.44 -5.88
CA ALA A 70 15.68 -28.74 -6.95
C ALA A 70 17.15 -28.75 -6.48
N GLN A 71 17.51 -27.90 -5.51
CA GLN A 71 18.86 -27.85 -4.92
C GLN A 71 19.04 -28.85 -3.78
N GLY A 72 17.97 -29.51 -3.32
CA GLY A 72 18.02 -30.44 -2.19
C GLY A 72 18.36 -29.77 -0.85
N VAL A 73 18.07 -28.48 -0.70
CA VAL A 73 18.34 -27.73 0.54
C VAL A 73 17.17 -27.84 1.50
N ILE A 74 17.47 -27.93 2.80
CA ILE A 74 16.46 -28.08 3.86
C ILE A 74 15.89 -26.73 4.28
N TYR A 75 16.72 -25.67 4.21
CA TYR A 75 16.36 -24.31 4.60
C TYR A 75 16.89 -23.31 3.58
N ILE A 76 16.10 -22.27 3.31
CA ILE A 76 16.52 -21.06 2.60
C ILE A 76 16.28 -19.89 3.54
N PHE A 77 17.27 -19.03 3.67
CA PHE A 77 17.19 -17.82 4.50
C PHE A 77 17.25 -16.57 3.64
N ASP A 78 16.30 -15.65 3.85
CA ASP A 78 16.39 -14.29 3.32
C ASP A 78 17.30 -13.45 4.22
N LEU A 79 18.53 -13.24 3.76
CA LEU A 79 19.56 -12.48 4.48
C LEU A 79 19.25 -10.97 4.56
N SER A 80 18.32 -10.46 3.76
CA SER A 80 17.88 -9.06 3.84
C SER A 80 16.90 -8.83 5.00
N ARG A 81 16.23 -9.89 5.46
CA ARG A 81 15.22 -9.84 6.53
C ARG A 81 15.68 -10.50 7.83
N THR A 82 16.64 -11.41 7.75
CA THR A 82 17.09 -12.22 8.87
C THR A 82 18.56 -11.95 9.16
N ALA A 83 18.85 -11.41 10.35
CA ALA A 83 20.21 -11.30 10.83
C ALA A 83 20.73 -12.68 11.24
N ILE A 84 21.63 -13.25 10.45
CA ILE A 84 22.31 -14.51 10.76
C ILE A 84 23.73 -14.19 11.22
N PRO A 85 24.11 -14.49 12.48
CA PRO A 85 25.42 -14.12 13.02
C PRO A 85 26.62 -14.72 12.28
N TYR A 86 26.44 -15.88 11.61
CA TYR A 86 27.48 -16.56 10.85
C TYR A 86 26.88 -17.42 9.75
N ILE A 87 27.48 -17.35 8.55
CA ILE A 87 27.15 -18.21 7.41
C ILE A 87 28.47 -18.79 6.88
N ASN A 88 28.57 -20.12 6.84
CA ASN A 88 29.70 -20.77 6.19
C ASN A 88 29.47 -20.81 4.67
N THR A 89 30.04 -19.84 3.95
CA THR A 89 29.89 -19.71 2.48
C THR A 89 30.45 -20.89 1.69
N ASN A 90 31.30 -21.74 2.29
CA ASN A 90 31.80 -22.96 1.65
C ASN A 90 30.84 -24.14 1.77
N GLN A 91 29.87 -24.08 2.68
CA GLN A 91 28.87 -25.13 2.92
C GLN A 91 27.44 -24.67 2.56
N SER A 92 27.21 -23.36 2.46
CA SER A 92 25.94 -22.78 2.01
C SER A 92 25.95 -22.51 0.51
N VAL A 93 24.77 -22.54 -0.10
CA VAL A 93 24.57 -22.18 -1.50
C VAL A 93 23.76 -20.89 -1.56
N ASP A 94 24.23 -19.90 -2.32
CA ASP A 94 23.42 -18.73 -2.67
C ASP A 94 22.49 -19.09 -3.83
N VAL A 95 21.19 -19.13 -3.55
CA VAL A 95 20.15 -19.48 -4.52
C VAL A 95 19.47 -18.27 -5.14
N THR A 96 19.90 -17.04 -4.85
CA THR A 96 19.25 -15.79 -5.28
C THR A 96 19.06 -15.72 -6.80
N LEU A 97 20.09 -16.10 -7.57
CA LEU A 97 20.02 -16.10 -9.03
C LEU A 97 19.04 -17.15 -9.57
N LEU A 98 18.99 -18.32 -8.93
CA LEU A 98 18.07 -19.40 -9.30
C LEU A 98 16.62 -18.98 -9.05
N VAL A 99 16.34 -18.38 -7.89
CA VAL A 99 15.01 -17.86 -7.55
C VAL A 99 14.58 -16.75 -8.52
N LYS A 100 15.47 -15.82 -8.88
CA LYS A 100 15.19 -14.79 -9.89
C LYS A 100 14.86 -15.40 -11.26
N THR A 101 15.59 -16.44 -11.64
CA THR A 101 15.38 -17.16 -12.90
C THR A 101 14.01 -17.86 -12.91
N GLU A 102 13.66 -18.54 -11.82
CA GLU A 102 12.34 -19.19 -11.63
C GLU A 102 11.19 -18.16 -11.68
N LEU A 103 11.42 -16.95 -11.17
CA LEU A 103 10.47 -15.83 -11.27
C LEU A 103 10.41 -15.20 -12.67
N GLY A 104 11.24 -15.63 -13.62
CA GLY A 104 11.34 -15.03 -14.95
C GLY A 104 11.99 -13.64 -14.97
N ILE A 105 12.67 -13.25 -13.88
CA ILE A 105 13.38 -11.97 -13.78
C ILE A 105 14.77 -12.17 -14.37
N LYS A 106 14.99 -11.63 -15.59
CA LYS A 106 16.30 -11.64 -16.24
C LYS A 106 17.15 -10.51 -15.68
N ASN A 107 18.38 -10.83 -15.28
CA ASN A 107 19.42 -9.84 -14.98
C ASN A 107 19.98 -9.23 -16.26
#